data_AF-A0A2R3QIH7-F1
#
_entry.id   AF-A0A2R3QIH7-F1
#
_cell.length_a   1.000
_cell.length_b   1.000
_cell.length_c   1.000
_cell.angle_alpha   90.00
_cell.angle_beta   90.00
_cell.angle_gamma   90.00
#
_symmetry.space_group_name_H-M   'P 1'
#
loop_
_entity.id
_entity.type
_entity.pdbx_description
1 polymer ?
#
loop_
_entity_poly.entity_id
_entity_poly.type
_entity_poly.pdbx_seq_one_letter_code
_entity_poly.pdbx_strand_id
1 'polypeptide(L)'
;MTRRFAIGLVVGKFAPLHLGHEWLIRQAQAQCEQLVLLSWSRPERAGCEPERRANWLRLRFPELRSWVVTPEWVARQRAQSLALPDLPDESEPDSVQRQFVADFCLAVLRQPVDAVFTSEAYGEGFAAHLSRCFGRAVQHVEIDRARTQVPVSGTRLRADIHGLREYLAPPVYADFVERIALLGGESTGKSSLAVALAEALGTRHAAEYGRELWEEQGGVLGYDDLLRIGRTQVAREGELAGQCRRYLVCDTTPLTTLFYCRELFGRAEVELEQLAERHYHHLFLCADDFPFVQDGTRQDETFRRRQNQWYEQELTRRGWPFTRLTGSLPQRIEQVLHSLSGT
;
A
#
# COMPACT_ATOMS: atom_id res chain seq x y z
N MET A 1 4.82 20.89 30.91
CA MET A 1 5.77 19.83 31.31
C MET A 1 6.99 19.95 30.41
N THR A 2 8.18 20.15 30.97
CA THR A 2 9.44 20.15 30.21
C THR A 2 9.69 18.73 29.69
N ARG A 3 9.89 18.57 28.38
CA ARG A 3 10.28 17.27 27.79
C ARG A 3 11.70 16.95 28.27
N ARG A 4 12.04 15.66 28.37
CA ARG A 4 13.34 15.20 28.92
C ARG A 4 14.51 15.48 27.97
N PHE A 5 14.27 15.47 26.66
CA PHE A 5 15.27 15.65 25.61
C PHE A 5 14.80 16.73 24.62
N ALA A 6 15.70 17.54 24.08
CA ALA A 6 15.33 18.47 23.02
C ALA A 6 15.14 17.72 21.70
N ILE A 7 16.08 16.83 21.34
CA ILE A 7 16.02 16.06 20.10
C ILE A 7 16.26 14.58 20.37
N GLY A 8 15.26 13.76 20.08
CA GLY A 8 15.36 12.30 20.06
C GLY A 8 15.53 11.74 18.65
N LEU A 9 16.07 10.52 18.57
CA LEU A 9 16.22 9.77 17.34
C LEU A 9 15.71 8.33 17.50
N VAL A 10 14.89 7.88 16.54
CA VAL A 10 14.56 6.47 16.33
C VAL A 10 15.07 6.08 14.94
N VAL A 11 15.84 5.00 14.87
CA VAL A 11 16.33 4.41 13.63
C VAL A 11 15.65 3.07 13.41
N GLY A 12 15.10 2.84 12.22
CA GLY A 12 14.46 1.56 11.91
C GLY A 12 14.25 1.33 10.42
N LYS A 13 14.32 0.07 10.00
CA LYS A 13 14.00 -0.30 8.60
C LYS A 13 12.53 -0.04 8.27
N PHE A 14 11.63 -0.16 9.27
CA PHE A 14 10.17 -0.03 9.12
C PHE A 14 9.60 -0.82 7.94
N ALA A 15 10.06 -2.07 7.78
CA ALA A 15 9.74 -2.93 6.65
C ALA A 15 9.08 -4.25 7.12
N PRO A 16 7.77 -4.27 7.44
CA PRO A 16 6.84 -3.12 7.43
C PRO A 16 6.88 -2.29 8.73
N LEU A 17 6.24 -1.10 8.70
CA LEU A 17 5.92 -0.35 9.91
C LEU A 17 4.84 -1.09 10.68
N HIS A 18 5.08 -1.42 11.95
CA HIS A 18 4.17 -2.24 12.74
C HIS A 18 3.90 -1.60 14.10
N LEU A 19 2.86 -2.07 14.80
CA LEU A 19 2.41 -1.48 16.06
C LEU A 19 3.50 -1.49 17.15
N GLY A 20 4.44 -2.44 17.12
CA GLY A 20 5.62 -2.41 18.00
C GLY A 20 6.54 -1.21 17.73
N HIS A 21 6.80 -0.87 16.46
CA HIS A 21 7.51 0.35 16.10
C HIS A 21 6.70 1.58 16.50
N GLU A 22 5.38 1.57 16.27
CA GLU A 22 4.54 2.71 16.65
C GLU A 22 4.56 2.96 18.15
N TRP A 23 4.53 1.89 18.95
CA TRP A 23 4.63 1.99 20.40
C TRP A 23 5.97 2.61 20.83
N LEU A 24 7.10 2.10 20.30
CA LEU A 24 8.43 2.68 20.51
C LEU A 24 8.47 4.18 20.16
N ILE A 25 7.96 4.54 18.99
CA ILE A 25 7.96 5.93 18.49
C ILE A 25 7.13 6.84 19.42
N ARG A 26 5.95 6.40 19.87
CA ARG A 26 5.10 7.18 20.78
C ARG A 26 5.74 7.38 22.15
N GLN A 27 6.43 6.36 22.68
CA GLN A 27 7.17 6.49 23.94
C GLN A 27 8.37 7.44 23.80
N ALA A 28 9.08 7.39 22.68
CA ALA A 28 10.15 8.33 22.37
C ALA A 28 9.62 9.76 22.23
N GLN A 29 8.51 9.92 21.52
CA GLN A 29 7.89 11.22 21.26
C GLN A 29 7.50 11.89 22.56
N ALA A 30 6.85 11.19 23.50
CA ALA A 30 6.47 11.74 24.80
C ALA A 30 7.64 12.33 25.61
N GLN A 31 8.88 11.92 25.32
CA GLN A 31 10.08 12.32 26.05
C GLN A 31 10.90 13.41 25.34
N CYS A 32 10.58 13.76 24.09
CA CYS A 32 11.38 14.67 23.26
C CYS A 32 10.62 15.91 22.79
N GLU A 33 11.22 17.10 22.79
CA GLU A 33 10.62 18.28 22.15
C GLU A 33 10.46 18.06 20.63
N GLN A 34 11.49 17.50 20.00
CA GLN A 34 11.48 17.04 18.61
C GLN A 34 11.92 15.58 18.55
N LEU A 35 11.18 14.73 17.83
CA LEU A 35 11.60 13.38 17.50
C LEU A 35 11.88 13.26 16.00
N VAL A 36 13.03 12.66 15.67
CA VAL A 36 13.45 12.35 14.30
C VAL A 36 13.33 10.86 14.05
N LEU A 37 12.74 10.49 12.91
CA LEU A 37 12.68 9.12 12.42
C LEU A 37 13.63 8.97 11.23
N LEU A 38 14.55 8.02 11.30
CA LEU A 38 15.46 7.70 10.20
C LEU A 38 15.26 6.26 9.76
N SER A 39 15.08 6.05 8.45
CA SER A 39 14.80 4.76 7.88
C SER A 39 15.60 4.48 6.62
N TRP A 40 16.18 3.29 6.53
CA TRP A 40 16.74 2.75 5.29
C TRP A 40 16.71 1.22 5.33
N SER A 41 16.78 0.58 4.16
CA SER A 41 17.03 -0.85 4.04
C SER A 41 17.90 -1.07 2.80
N ARG A 42 19.02 -1.77 2.94
CA ARG A 42 19.86 -2.15 1.81
C ARG A 42 20.30 -3.60 2.04
N PRO A 43 19.86 -4.56 1.21
CA PRO A 43 18.92 -4.40 0.09
C PRO A 43 17.51 -3.96 0.52
N GLU A 44 16.74 -3.43 -0.44
CA GLU A 44 15.33 -3.11 -0.22
C GLU A 44 14.50 -4.39 -0.04
N ARG A 45 13.41 -4.29 0.72
CA ARG A 45 12.53 -5.43 1.02
C ARG A 45 11.28 -5.35 0.16
N ALA A 46 10.99 -6.43 -0.57
CA ALA A 46 9.80 -6.53 -1.40
C ALA A 46 8.52 -6.19 -0.60
N GLY A 47 7.67 -5.36 -1.18
CA GLY A 47 6.44 -4.86 -0.57
C GLY A 47 6.64 -3.77 0.49
N CYS A 48 7.89 -3.39 0.77
CA CYS A 48 8.30 -2.36 1.73
C CYS A 48 9.23 -1.33 1.08
N GLU A 49 8.96 -0.99 -0.17
CA GLU A 49 9.73 -0.03 -0.96
C GLU A 49 9.80 1.34 -0.26
N PRO A 50 10.81 2.17 -0.54
CA PRO A 50 11.01 3.46 0.12
C PRO A 50 9.77 4.36 0.14
N GLU A 51 9.02 4.41 -0.96
CA GLU A 51 7.81 5.21 -1.12
C GLU A 51 6.71 4.75 -0.17
N ARG A 52 6.53 3.43 -0.02
CA ARG A 52 5.57 2.83 0.92
C ARG A 52 5.95 3.17 2.36
N ARG A 53 7.23 2.97 2.72
CA ARG A 53 7.73 3.31 4.06
C ARG A 53 7.55 4.80 4.38
N ALA A 54 7.85 5.67 3.43
CA ALA A 54 7.67 7.11 3.59
C ALA A 54 6.18 7.46 3.78
N ASN A 55 5.30 6.82 3.00
CA ASN A 55 3.86 6.98 3.15
C ASN A 55 3.35 6.51 4.51
N TRP A 56 3.79 5.34 4.99
CA TRP A 56 3.41 4.82 6.30
C TRP A 56 3.84 5.76 7.42
N LEU A 57 5.11 6.20 7.43
CA LEU A 57 5.60 7.13 8.45
C LEU A 57 4.81 8.44 8.43
N ARG A 58 4.56 9.01 7.24
CA ARG A 58 3.77 10.23 7.08
C ARG A 58 2.32 10.09 7.56
N LEU A 59 1.67 8.95 7.28
CA LEU A 59 0.29 8.71 7.70
C LEU A 59 0.16 8.45 9.20
N ARG A 60 1.16 7.78 9.80
CA ARG A 60 1.12 7.38 11.21
C ARG A 60 1.69 8.43 12.16
N PHE A 61 2.62 9.26 11.67
CA PHE A 61 3.34 10.28 12.41
C PHE A 61 3.53 11.58 11.58
N PRO A 62 2.43 12.21 11.10
CA PRO A 62 2.50 13.39 10.24
C PRO A 62 3.22 14.59 10.88
N GLU A 63 3.26 14.65 12.20
CA GLU A 63 3.92 15.69 13.00
C GLU A 63 5.43 15.49 13.15
N LEU A 64 5.95 14.30 12.82
CA LEU A 64 7.35 13.96 13.01
C LEU A 64 8.18 14.20 11.75
N ARG A 65 9.44 14.59 11.94
CA ARG A 65 10.41 14.68 10.85
C ARG A 65 10.94 13.28 10.56
N SER A 66 10.53 12.71 9.43
CA SER A 66 10.96 11.38 8.99
C SER A 66 11.76 11.44 7.69
N TRP A 67 12.85 10.67 7.62
CA TRP A 67 13.61 10.43 6.39
C TRP A 67 13.62 8.95 6.05
N VAL A 68 13.19 8.63 4.83
CA VAL A 68 13.46 7.35 4.19
C VAL A 68 14.59 7.56 3.20
N VAL A 69 15.76 7.03 3.53
CA VAL A 69 16.99 7.25 2.79
C VAL A 69 17.25 6.10 1.83
N THR A 70 17.54 6.45 0.58
CA THR A 70 17.92 5.54 -0.50
C THR A 70 19.30 5.93 -1.06
N PRO A 71 19.99 5.04 -1.81
CA PRO A 71 21.24 5.40 -2.49
C PRO A 71 21.09 6.63 -3.40
N GLU A 72 19.97 6.75 -4.12
CA GLU A 72 19.67 7.89 -5.00
C GLU A 72 19.45 9.18 -4.21
N TRP A 73 18.83 9.08 -3.03
CA TRP A 73 18.73 10.23 -2.13
C TRP A 73 20.11 10.69 -1.66
N VAL A 74 20.98 9.76 -1.24
CA VAL A 74 22.36 10.09 -0.81
C VAL A 74 23.15 10.73 -1.96
N ALA A 75 23.08 10.16 -3.17
CA ALA A 75 23.73 10.73 -4.35
C ALA A 75 23.26 12.16 -4.65
N ARG A 76 21.95 12.44 -4.52
CA ARG A 76 21.41 13.79 -4.68
C ARG A 76 21.92 14.76 -3.61
N GLN A 77 22.04 14.32 -2.36
CA GLN A 77 22.61 15.18 -1.31
C GLN A 77 24.10 15.48 -1.54
N ARG A 78 24.87 14.48 -1.98
CA ARG A 78 26.30 14.66 -2.32
C ARG A 78 26.50 15.62 -3.50
N ALA A 79 25.61 15.57 -4.50
CA ALA A 79 25.60 16.54 -5.61
C ALA A 79 25.34 17.98 -5.14
N GLN A 80 24.72 18.17 -3.97
CA GLN A 80 24.52 19.45 -3.29
C GLN A 80 25.62 19.75 -2.26
N SER A 81 26.77 19.08 -2.37
CA SER A 81 27.95 19.26 -1.50
C SER A 81 27.74 18.86 -0.03
N LEU A 82 26.73 18.05 0.30
CA LEU A 82 26.66 17.43 1.63
C LEU A 82 27.68 16.28 1.73
N ALA A 83 28.49 16.33 2.79
CA ALA A 83 29.41 15.26 3.15
C ALA A 83 28.64 14.10 3.80
N LEU A 84 28.11 13.19 2.98
CA LEU A 84 27.49 11.94 3.42
C LEU A 84 28.23 10.75 2.82
N PRO A 85 28.53 9.70 3.61
CA PRO A 85 29.04 8.44 3.07
C PRO A 85 27.95 7.72 2.27
N ASP A 86 28.35 6.69 1.52
CA ASP A 86 27.38 5.82 0.85
C ASP A 86 26.47 5.14 1.88
N LEU A 87 25.22 4.90 1.48
CA LEU A 87 24.25 4.22 2.33
C LEU A 87 24.73 2.80 2.65
N PRO A 88 24.97 2.43 3.92
CA PRO A 88 25.51 1.11 4.25
C PRO A 88 24.55 -0.02 3.89
N ASP A 89 25.12 -1.15 3.47
CA ASP A 89 24.39 -2.42 3.34
C ASP A 89 24.09 -2.98 4.74
N GLU A 90 23.00 -3.74 4.92
CA GLU A 90 22.62 -4.30 6.21
C GLU A 90 23.61 -5.34 6.75
N SER A 91 24.49 -5.88 5.90
CA SER A 91 25.59 -6.77 6.29
C SER A 91 26.81 -6.03 6.82
N GLU A 92 26.90 -4.71 6.65
CA GLU A 92 28.02 -3.90 7.15
C GLU A 92 28.04 -3.87 8.69
N PRO A 93 29.24 -3.83 9.31
CA PRO A 93 29.37 -3.81 10.76
C PRO A 93 28.63 -2.64 11.42
N ASP A 94 28.17 -2.85 12.64
CA ASP A 94 27.52 -1.84 13.48
C ASP A 94 28.25 -0.49 13.51
N SER A 95 29.59 -0.49 13.49
CA SER A 95 30.37 0.76 13.46
C SER A 95 30.12 1.59 12.21
N VAL A 96 29.93 0.95 11.05
CA VAL A 96 29.63 1.61 9.77
C VAL A 96 28.21 2.15 9.80
N GLN A 97 27.24 1.36 10.29
CA GLN A 97 25.85 1.80 10.45
C GLN A 97 25.77 3.04 11.36
N ARG A 98 26.45 3.00 12.51
CA ARG A 98 26.43 4.09 13.49
C ARG A 98 27.13 5.35 12.98
N GLN A 99 28.22 5.19 12.23
CA GLN A 99 28.93 6.32 11.60
C GLN A 99 28.05 7.01 10.56
N PHE A 100 27.34 6.26 9.71
CA PHE A 100 26.38 6.82 8.76
C PHE A 100 25.33 7.70 9.46
N VAL A 101 24.80 7.24 10.60
CA VAL A 101 23.82 8.00 11.38
C VAL A 101 24.43 9.26 12.00
N ALA A 102 25.67 9.20 12.49
CA ALA A 102 26.38 10.37 12.99
C ALA A 102 26.56 11.43 11.89
N ASP A 103 27.03 11.01 10.71
CA ASP A 103 27.24 11.88 9.56
C ASP A 103 25.92 12.47 9.06
N PHE A 104 24.84 11.67 9.05
CA PHE A 104 23.49 12.14 8.76
C PHE A 104 23.05 13.24 9.73
N CYS A 105 23.25 13.06 11.04
CA CYS A 105 22.87 14.08 12.03
C CYS A 105 23.64 15.40 11.80
N LEU A 106 24.95 15.32 11.54
CA LEU A 106 25.78 16.51 11.36
C LEU A 106 25.53 17.20 10.01
N ALA A 107 25.41 16.46 8.92
CA ALA A 107 25.26 17.03 7.57
C ALA A 107 23.81 17.44 7.26
N VAL A 108 22.83 16.63 7.69
CA VAL A 108 21.42 16.78 7.30
C VAL A 108 20.60 17.44 8.39
N LEU A 109 20.70 16.97 9.64
CA LEU A 109 19.99 17.62 10.75
C LEU A 109 20.68 18.92 11.19
N ARG A 110 21.98 19.06 10.89
CA ARG A 110 22.85 20.19 11.28
C ARG A 110 22.94 20.41 12.78
N GLN A 111 22.64 19.37 13.56
CA GLN A 111 22.72 19.39 15.01
C GLN A 111 22.78 17.96 15.56
N PRO A 112 23.49 17.75 16.69
CA PRO A 112 23.51 16.46 17.37
C PRO A 112 22.16 16.16 18.04
N VAL A 113 21.86 14.88 18.23
CA VAL A 113 20.70 14.43 19.01
C VAL A 113 21.09 14.21 20.47
N ASP A 114 20.12 14.31 21.39
CA ASP A 114 20.36 14.12 22.83
C ASP A 114 20.13 12.67 23.27
N ALA A 115 19.26 11.95 22.56
CA ALA A 115 18.92 10.57 22.89
C ALA A 115 18.61 9.72 21.67
N VAL A 116 18.93 8.43 21.77
CA VAL A 116 18.50 7.39 20.85
C VAL A 116 17.57 6.42 21.57
N PHE A 117 16.46 6.07 20.93
CA PHE A 117 15.45 5.17 21.48
C PHE A 117 15.45 3.87 20.69
N THR A 118 15.63 2.75 21.39
CA THR A 118 15.64 1.43 20.75
C THR A 118 14.94 0.38 21.61
N SER A 119 14.50 -0.70 20.96
CA SER A 119 14.04 -1.93 21.63
C SER A 119 15.07 -3.05 21.50
N GLU A 120 16.34 -2.69 21.25
CA GLU A 120 17.38 -3.63 20.80
C GLU A 120 18.64 -3.54 21.67
N ALA A 121 19.37 -4.65 21.77
CA ALA A 121 20.55 -4.75 22.63
C ALA A 121 21.71 -3.81 22.23
N TYR A 122 21.75 -3.37 20.96
CA TYR A 122 22.83 -2.56 20.43
C TYR A 122 22.76 -1.09 20.87
N GLY A 123 21.68 -0.65 21.53
CA GLY A 123 21.40 0.76 21.81
C GLY A 123 22.47 1.47 22.64
N GLU A 124 23.06 0.80 23.63
CA GLU A 124 24.17 1.34 24.44
C GLU A 124 25.40 1.68 23.58
N GLY A 125 25.80 0.73 22.72
CA GLY A 125 26.93 0.92 21.81
C GLY A 125 26.64 1.98 20.74
N PHE A 126 25.37 2.17 20.38
CA PHE A 126 24.94 3.21 19.45
C PHE A 126 25.05 4.60 20.07
N ALA A 127 24.50 4.80 21.27
CA ALA A 127 24.60 6.06 22.01
C ALA A 127 26.05 6.44 22.34
N ALA A 128 26.87 5.46 22.74
CA ALA A 128 28.29 5.67 23.00
C ALA A 128 29.07 6.07 21.73
N HIS A 129 28.72 5.51 20.57
CA HIS A 129 29.34 5.92 19.31
C HIS A 129 28.98 7.36 18.94
N LEU A 130 27.69 7.70 18.95
CA LEU A 130 27.23 9.06 18.68
C LEU A 130 27.83 10.09 19.65
N SER A 131 27.95 9.73 20.93
CA SER A 131 28.54 10.61 21.95
C SER A 131 29.98 11.00 21.61
N ARG A 132 30.77 10.04 21.10
CA ARG A 132 32.14 10.29 20.65
C ARG A 132 32.17 11.20 19.42
N CYS A 133 31.33 10.93 18.42
CA CYS A 133 31.28 11.73 17.19
C CYS A 133 30.82 13.17 17.45
N PHE A 134 29.89 13.38 18.38
CA PHE A 134 29.34 14.71 18.68
C PHE A 134 30.13 15.47 19.75
N GLY A 135 31.07 14.83 20.44
CA GLY A 135 31.80 15.44 21.57
C GLY A 135 30.90 15.80 22.77
N ARG A 136 29.71 15.21 22.86
CA ARG A 136 28.73 15.44 23.92
C ARG A 136 27.94 14.18 24.21
N ALA A 137 27.41 14.04 25.43
CA ALA A 137 26.66 12.86 25.81
C ALA A 137 25.36 12.71 25.01
N VAL A 138 25.14 11.51 24.47
CA VAL A 138 23.88 11.02 23.90
C VAL A 138 23.39 9.88 24.81
N GLN A 139 22.15 9.94 25.27
CA GLN A 139 21.57 8.91 26.13
C GLN A 139 20.92 7.80 25.29
N HIS A 140 21.14 6.54 25.66
CA HIS A 140 20.29 5.46 25.21
C HIS A 140 19.06 5.35 26.11
N VAL A 141 17.89 5.23 25.50
CA VAL A 141 16.64 4.91 26.20
C VAL A 141 16.11 3.60 25.64
N GLU A 142 16.24 2.53 26.42
CA GLU A 142 15.70 1.21 26.09
C GLU A 142 14.18 1.19 26.33
N ILE A 143 13.43 0.72 25.34
CA ILE A 143 11.97 0.75 25.32
C ILE A 143 11.45 -0.64 24.93
N ASP A 144 10.87 -1.36 25.91
CA ASP A 144 10.29 -2.71 25.77
C ASP A 144 11.11 -3.70 24.92
N ARG A 145 12.37 -3.90 25.29
CA ARG A 145 13.25 -4.87 24.61
C ARG A 145 12.68 -6.30 24.58
N ALA A 146 11.95 -6.68 25.62
CA ALA A 146 11.29 -7.98 25.71
C ALA A 146 10.03 -8.09 24.82
N ARG A 147 9.58 -6.99 24.21
CA ARG A 147 8.37 -6.91 23.35
C ARG A 147 7.12 -7.40 24.07
N THR A 148 7.00 -7.06 25.35
CA THR A 148 5.87 -7.44 26.22
C THR A 148 4.60 -6.66 25.90
N GLN A 149 4.73 -5.42 25.43
CA GLN A 149 3.59 -4.56 25.12
C GLN A 149 3.01 -4.88 23.75
N VAL A 150 3.88 -5.12 22.76
CA VAL A 150 3.49 -5.52 21.41
C VAL A 150 4.39 -6.66 20.91
N PRO A 151 3.97 -7.93 21.04
CA PRO A 151 4.82 -9.10 20.79
C PRO A 151 4.97 -9.43 19.29
N VAL A 152 5.58 -8.53 18.53
CA VAL A 152 5.80 -8.65 17.08
C VAL A 152 7.21 -8.24 16.66
N SER A 153 7.68 -8.77 15.53
CA SER A 153 8.88 -8.30 14.87
C SER A 153 8.65 -8.20 13.36
N GLY A 154 9.40 -7.34 12.68
CA GLY A 154 9.36 -7.25 11.22
C GLY A 154 9.68 -8.59 10.54
N THR A 155 10.55 -9.43 11.13
CA THR A 155 10.84 -10.76 10.59
C THR A 155 9.64 -11.70 10.65
N ARG A 156 8.91 -11.73 11.76
CA ARG A 156 7.68 -12.55 11.87
C ARG A 156 6.60 -12.05 10.91
N LEU A 157 6.40 -10.74 10.82
CA LEU A 157 5.43 -10.14 9.91
C LEU A 157 5.72 -10.45 8.44
N ARG A 158 6.99 -10.44 8.02
CA ARG A 158 7.35 -10.80 6.64
C ARG A 158 7.17 -12.29 6.34
N ALA A 159 7.19 -13.15 7.36
CA ALA A 159 6.95 -14.58 7.19
C ALA A 159 5.45 -14.91 7.06
N ASP A 160 4.59 -14.15 7.74
CA ASP A 160 3.13 -14.29 7.64
C ASP A 160 2.42 -12.96 7.89
N ILE A 161 2.31 -12.15 6.84
CA ILE A 161 1.77 -10.78 6.96
C ILE A 161 0.25 -10.77 7.15
N HIS A 162 -0.45 -11.77 6.61
CA HIS A 162 -1.90 -11.87 6.66
C HIS A 162 -2.39 -12.48 7.97
N GLY A 163 -1.66 -13.47 8.51
CA GLY A 163 -1.94 -14.08 9.80
C GLY A 163 -1.58 -13.19 10.98
N LEU A 164 -0.64 -12.25 10.82
CA LEU A 164 -0.22 -11.29 11.85
C LEU A 164 -0.71 -9.86 11.59
N ARG A 165 -1.74 -9.68 10.75
CA ARG A 165 -2.22 -8.36 10.31
C ARG A 165 -2.69 -7.46 11.45
N GLU A 166 -3.12 -8.02 12.58
CA GLU A 166 -3.51 -7.24 13.77
C GLU A 166 -2.37 -6.41 14.37
N TYR A 167 -1.11 -6.72 14.02
CA TYR A 167 0.07 -5.94 14.41
C TYR A 167 0.41 -4.84 13.40
N LEU A 168 -0.42 -4.60 12.39
CA LEU A 168 -0.26 -3.53 11.42
C LEU A 168 -1.43 -2.56 11.53
N ALA A 169 -1.14 -1.26 11.45
CA ALA A 169 -2.20 -0.29 11.30
C ALA A 169 -2.93 -0.54 9.94
N PRO A 170 -4.27 -0.37 9.86
CA PRO A 170 -5.02 -0.57 8.63
C PRO A 170 -4.42 0.07 7.36
N PRO A 171 -3.96 1.33 7.37
CA PRO A 171 -3.34 1.93 6.17
C PRO A 171 -1.98 1.31 5.79
N VAL A 172 -1.28 0.66 6.72
CA VAL A 172 -0.06 -0.09 6.41
C VAL A 172 -0.40 -1.46 5.83
N TYR A 173 -1.36 -2.15 6.46
CA TYR A 173 -1.79 -3.47 5.99
C TYR A 173 -2.39 -3.43 4.58
N ALA A 174 -3.08 -2.33 4.23
CA ALA A 174 -3.68 -2.11 2.91
C ALA A 174 -2.73 -2.32 1.72
N ASP A 175 -1.42 -2.04 1.88
CA ASP A 175 -0.41 -2.20 0.83
C ASP A 175 -0.01 -3.67 0.58
N PHE A 176 -0.42 -4.57 1.47
CA PHE A 176 -0.20 -6.01 1.36
C PHE A 176 -1.45 -6.76 0.88
N VAL A 177 -2.58 -6.07 0.70
CA VAL A 177 -3.83 -6.69 0.26
C VAL A 177 -3.82 -6.88 -1.25
N GLU A 178 -3.97 -8.13 -1.67
CA GLU A 178 -4.04 -8.51 -3.07
C GLU A 178 -5.42 -8.14 -3.64
N ARG A 179 -5.47 -7.53 -4.82
CA ARG A 179 -6.73 -7.11 -5.46
C ARG A 179 -7.13 -8.10 -6.54
N ILE A 180 -8.35 -8.61 -6.43
CA ILE A 180 -9.02 -9.47 -7.41
C ILE A 180 -10.00 -8.61 -8.19
N ALA A 181 -9.71 -8.31 -9.45
CA ALA A 181 -10.59 -7.53 -10.30
C ALA A 181 -11.50 -8.41 -11.15
N LEU A 182 -12.79 -8.08 -11.14
CA LEU A 182 -13.81 -8.68 -11.99
C LEU A 182 -14.15 -7.72 -13.13
N LEU A 183 -13.86 -8.15 -14.35
CA LEU A 183 -14.20 -7.49 -15.61
C LEU A 183 -15.25 -8.31 -16.36
N GLY A 184 -15.92 -7.68 -17.33
CA GLY A 184 -16.91 -8.34 -18.17
C GLY A 184 -18.08 -7.43 -18.48
N GLY A 185 -18.84 -7.81 -19.50
CA GLY A 185 -19.95 -7.00 -19.99
C GLY A 185 -21.07 -6.76 -18.97
N GLU A 186 -22.03 -5.91 -19.31
CA GLU A 186 -23.25 -5.77 -18.52
C GLU A 186 -23.94 -7.13 -18.29
N SER A 187 -24.46 -7.34 -17.08
CA SER A 187 -25.24 -8.53 -16.74
C SER A 187 -24.53 -9.88 -16.91
N THR A 188 -23.19 -9.92 -16.80
CA THR A 188 -22.41 -11.18 -16.77
C THR A 188 -22.23 -11.76 -15.36
N GLY A 189 -22.99 -11.25 -14.38
CA GLY A 189 -22.99 -11.76 -13.01
C GLY A 189 -21.85 -11.25 -12.12
N LYS A 190 -21.10 -10.22 -12.54
CA LYS A 190 -19.95 -9.66 -11.79
C LYS A 190 -20.29 -9.30 -10.35
N SER A 191 -21.36 -8.54 -10.13
CA SER A 191 -21.73 -8.08 -8.78
C SER A 191 -22.14 -9.24 -7.87
N SER A 192 -22.91 -10.19 -8.38
CA SER A 192 -23.25 -11.42 -7.65
C SER A 192 -22.00 -12.25 -7.33
N LEU A 193 -21.06 -12.34 -8.27
CA LEU A 193 -19.78 -13.01 -8.08
C LEU A 193 -18.91 -12.29 -7.05
N ALA A 194 -18.86 -10.95 -7.07
CA ALA A 194 -18.08 -10.16 -6.13
C ALA A 194 -18.52 -10.38 -4.69
N VAL A 195 -19.84 -10.35 -4.46
CA VAL A 195 -20.43 -10.60 -3.14
C VAL A 195 -20.13 -12.03 -2.68
N ALA A 196 -20.41 -13.03 -3.52
CA ALA A 196 -20.21 -14.43 -3.16
C ALA A 196 -18.73 -14.80 -2.94
N LEU A 197 -17.82 -14.24 -3.73
CA LEU A 197 -16.37 -14.42 -3.55
C LEU A 197 -15.88 -13.77 -2.26
N ALA A 198 -16.35 -12.56 -1.95
CA ALA A 198 -15.97 -11.89 -0.71
C ALA A 198 -16.39 -12.72 0.52
N GLU A 199 -17.60 -13.30 0.49
CA GLU A 199 -18.07 -14.22 1.52
C GLU A 199 -17.19 -15.48 1.62
N ALA A 200 -16.95 -16.16 0.49
CA ALA A 200 -16.15 -17.39 0.44
C ALA A 200 -14.70 -17.18 0.93
N LEU A 201 -14.11 -16.01 0.65
CA LEU A 201 -12.75 -15.63 1.06
C LEU A 201 -12.70 -14.97 2.45
N GLY A 202 -13.85 -14.76 3.11
CA GLY A 202 -13.94 -14.08 4.40
C GLY A 202 -13.39 -12.65 4.36
N THR A 203 -13.60 -11.94 3.25
CA THR A 203 -13.08 -10.61 2.97
C THR A 203 -14.18 -9.64 2.51
N ARG A 204 -13.80 -8.46 2.00
CA ARG A 204 -14.72 -7.43 1.49
C ARG A 204 -14.66 -7.34 -0.03
N HIS A 205 -15.69 -6.71 -0.60
CA HIS A 205 -15.68 -6.29 -2.00
C HIS A 205 -15.88 -4.77 -2.11
N ALA A 206 -15.24 -4.17 -3.12
CA ALA A 206 -15.56 -2.84 -3.62
C ALA A 206 -16.63 -3.01 -4.70
N ALA A 207 -17.85 -2.52 -4.42
CA ALA A 207 -18.97 -2.55 -5.38
C ALA A 207 -18.84 -1.46 -6.45
N GLU A 208 -19.49 -1.66 -7.59
CA GLU A 208 -19.37 -0.79 -8.76
C GLU A 208 -19.99 0.57 -8.48
N TYR A 209 -19.15 1.61 -8.36
CA TYR A 209 -19.65 2.95 -8.10
C TYR A 209 -20.39 3.57 -9.29
N GLY A 210 -20.09 3.15 -10.52
CA GLY A 210 -20.81 3.61 -11.71
C GLY A 210 -22.32 3.33 -11.62
N ARG A 211 -22.70 2.16 -11.11
CA ARG A 211 -24.10 1.78 -10.90
C ARG A 211 -24.77 2.64 -9.83
N GLU A 212 -24.09 2.87 -8.72
CA GLU A 212 -24.56 3.73 -7.63
C GLU A 212 -24.83 5.16 -8.11
N LEU A 213 -23.86 5.78 -8.79
CA LEU A 213 -24.04 7.14 -9.32
C LEU A 213 -25.14 7.21 -10.38
N TRP A 214 -25.27 6.19 -11.23
CA TRP A 214 -26.34 6.13 -12.24
C TRP A 214 -27.73 6.10 -11.59
N GLU A 215 -27.91 5.36 -10.50
CA GLU A 215 -29.16 5.34 -9.73
C GLU A 215 -29.42 6.69 -9.05
N GLU A 216 -28.40 7.28 -8.42
CA GLU A 216 -28.49 8.60 -7.79
C GLU A 216 -28.90 9.72 -8.78
N GLN A 217 -28.47 9.61 -10.04
CA GLN A 217 -28.77 10.58 -11.10
C GLN A 217 -30.03 10.25 -11.92
N GLY A 218 -30.84 9.28 -11.48
CA GLY A 218 -32.11 8.95 -12.15
C GLY A 218 -31.92 8.29 -13.52
N GLY A 219 -30.80 7.59 -13.72
CA GLY A 219 -30.53 6.77 -14.89
C GLY A 219 -29.79 7.46 -16.03
N VAL A 220 -29.24 8.66 -15.81
CA VAL A 220 -28.52 9.44 -16.83
C VAL A 220 -27.18 9.87 -16.27
N LEU A 221 -26.08 9.42 -16.89
CA LEU A 221 -24.72 9.86 -16.60
C LEU A 221 -24.20 10.80 -17.69
N GLY A 222 -23.57 11.90 -17.30
CA GLY A 222 -22.84 12.79 -18.20
C GLY A 222 -21.38 12.36 -18.42
N TYR A 223 -20.70 13.06 -19.33
CA TYR A 223 -19.27 12.82 -19.59
C TYR A 223 -18.40 13.05 -18.35
N ASP A 224 -18.64 14.16 -17.64
CA ASP A 224 -17.86 14.54 -16.46
C ASP A 224 -18.04 13.57 -15.28
N ASP A 225 -19.16 12.83 -15.25
CA ASP A 225 -19.41 11.80 -14.25
C ASP A 225 -18.46 10.60 -14.41
N LEU A 226 -17.97 10.31 -15.61
CA LEU A 226 -17.11 9.15 -15.85
C LEU A 226 -15.73 9.30 -15.18
N LEU A 227 -15.12 10.48 -15.22
CA LEU A 227 -13.87 10.71 -14.47
C LEU A 227 -14.13 10.63 -12.95
N ARG A 228 -15.26 11.14 -12.47
CA ARG A 228 -15.68 11.00 -11.07
C ARG A 228 -15.82 9.52 -10.70
N ILE A 229 -16.42 8.71 -11.57
CA ILE A 229 -16.58 7.27 -11.33
C ILE A 229 -15.23 6.58 -11.19
N GLY A 230 -14.29 6.83 -12.11
CA GLY A 230 -12.95 6.26 -12.05
C GLY A 230 -12.20 6.62 -10.77
N ARG A 231 -12.24 7.90 -10.37
CA ARG A 231 -11.61 8.37 -9.12
C ARG A 231 -12.23 7.74 -7.88
N THR A 232 -13.56 7.73 -7.79
CA THR A 232 -14.26 7.19 -6.62
C THR A 232 -14.07 5.68 -6.51
N GLN A 233 -14.05 4.94 -7.62
CA GLN A 233 -13.77 3.51 -7.60
C GLN A 233 -12.39 3.22 -6.98
N VAL A 234 -11.35 3.95 -7.41
CA VAL A 234 -9.99 3.78 -6.86
C VAL A 234 -9.92 4.18 -5.37
N ALA A 235 -10.60 5.27 -4.98
CA ALA A 235 -10.66 5.68 -3.57
C ALA A 235 -11.32 4.61 -2.71
N ARG A 236 -12.47 4.08 -3.14
CA ARG A 236 -13.20 2.99 -2.48
C ARG A 236 -12.34 1.75 -2.29
N GLU A 237 -11.57 1.35 -3.31
CA GLU A 237 -10.62 0.24 -3.17
C GLU A 237 -9.54 0.50 -2.11
N GLY A 238 -9.06 1.75 -2.00
CA GLY A 238 -8.08 2.15 -1.00
C GLY A 238 -8.64 2.08 0.43
N GLU A 239 -9.84 2.60 0.64
CA GLU A 239 -10.53 2.64 1.93
C GLU A 239 -10.87 1.25 2.47
N LEU A 240 -11.26 0.34 1.58
CA LEU A 240 -11.64 -1.03 1.94
C LEU A 240 -10.44 -1.93 2.19
N ALA A 241 -9.30 -1.71 1.52
CA ALA A 241 -8.14 -2.58 1.60
C ALA A 241 -7.67 -2.80 3.05
N GLY A 242 -7.55 -1.75 3.86
CA GLY A 242 -7.13 -1.88 5.27
C GLY A 242 -8.09 -2.67 6.17
N GLN A 243 -9.30 -2.98 5.70
CA GLN A 243 -10.35 -3.71 6.41
C GLN A 243 -10.54 -5.13 5.87
N CYS A 244 -9.75 -5.53 4.88
CA CYS A 244 -9.80 -6.83 4.24
C CYS A 244 -8.95 -7.87 4.98
N ARG A 245 -9.06 -9.12 4.56
CA ARG A 245 -8.04 -10.14 4.84
C ARG A 245 -6.96 -10.09 3.76
N ARG A 246 -6.58 -11.23 3.17
CA ARG A 246 -5.56 -11.32 2.14
C ARG A 246 -5.98 -10.64 0.83
N TYR A 247 -7.27 -10.71 0.49
CA TYR A 247 -7.79 -10.27 -0.80
C TYR A 247 -8.80 -9.13 -0.65
N LEU A 248 -8.90 -8.26 -1.64
CA LEU A 248 -10.02 -7.36 -1.87
C LEU A 248 -10.63 -7.72 -3.23
N VAL A 249 -11.94 -7.96 -3.28
CA VAL A 249 -12.64 -8.23 -4.55
C VAL A 249 -13.16 -6.91 -5.13
N CYS A 250 -12.81 -6.57 -6.36
CA CYS A 250 -13.18 -5.31 -7.02
C CYS A 250 -14.18 -5.58 -8.15
N ASP A 251 -15.42 -5.15 -7.97
CA ASP A 251 -16.39 -4.93 -9.03
C ASP A 251 -16.50 -3.41 -9.23
N THR A 252 -15.90 -2.80 -10.24
CA THR A 252 -15.10 -3.30 -11.34
C THR A 252 -13.75 -2.54 -11.29
N THR A 253 -13.11 -2.27 -12.43
CA THR A 253 -11.90 -1.43 -12.52
C THR A 253 -12.16 -0.15 -13.32
N PRO A 254 -11.29 0.88 -13.22
CA PRO A 254 -11.39 2.06 -14.08
C PRO A 254 -11.31 1.76 -15.59
N LEU A 255 -10.83 0.59 -16.01
CA LEU A 255 -10.87 0.13 -17.40
C LEU A 255 -12.32 -0.02 -17.90
N THR A 256 -13.25 -0.41 -17.03
CA THR A 256 -14.68 -0.44 -17.34
C THR A 256 -15.23 0.96 -17.60
N THR A 257 -14.82 1.94 -16.81
CA THR A 257 -15.22 3.34 -17.02
C THR A 257 -14.60 3.92 -18.29
N LEU A 258 -13.35 3.57 -18.61
CA LEU A 258 -12.69 3.96 -19.86
C LEU A 258 -13.45 3.42 -21.10
N PHE A 259 -13.96 2.19 -21.04
CA PHE A 259 -14.82 1.64 -22.09
C PHE A 259 -16.02 2.55 -22.35
N TYR A 260 -16.79 2.91 -21.32
CA TYR A 260 -17.96 3.78 -21.48
C TYR A 260 -17.61 5.18 -21.99
N CYS A 261 -16.48 5.76 -21.58
CA CYS A 261 -16.00 7.03 -22.13
C CYS A 261 -15.82 6.95 -23.65
N ARG A 262 -15.13 5.91 -24.13
CA ARG A 262 -14.84 5.73 -25.56
C ARG A 262 -16.08 5.38 -26.36
N GLU A 263 -16.94 4.51 -25.82
CA GLU A 263 -18.15 4.05 -26.50
C GLU A 263 -19.22 5.15 -26.59
N LEU A 264 -19.46 5.89 -25.51
CA LEU A 264 -20.54 6.88 -25.46
C LEU A 264 -20.11 8.27 -25.97
N PHE A 265 -18.83 8.62 -25.83
CA PHE A 265 -18.34 9.98 -26.10
C PHE A 265 -17.16 10.05 -27.07
N GLY A 266 -16.58 8.92 -27.47
CA GLY A 266 -15.44 8.87 -28.40
C GLY A 266 -14.13 9.46 -27.85
N ARG A 267 -14.08 9.79 -26.55
CA ARG A 267 -12.91 10.42 -25.89
C ARG A 267 -12.84 10.05 -24.41
N ALA A 268 -11.67 10.20 -23.79
CA ALA A 268 -11.48 10.03 -22.36
C ALA A 268 -10.48 11.08 -21.83
N GLU A 269 -10.65 11.47 -20.58
CA GLU A 269 -9.68 12.32 -19.89
C GLU A 269 -8.37 11.55 -19.67
N VAL A 270 -7.22 12.24 -19.83
CA VAL A 270 -5.89 11.63 -19.65
C VAL A 270 -5.75 10.97 -18.28
N GLU A 271 -6.33 11.59 -17.25
CA GLU A 271 -6.34 11.02 -15.92
C GLU A 271 -7.12 9.71 -15.83
N LEU A 272 -8.25 9.58 -16.54
CA LEU A 272 -8.99 8.31 -16.56
C LEU A 272 -8.19 7.22 -17.28
N GLU A 273 -7.48 7.57 -18.36
CA GLU A 273 -6.58 6.63 -19.02
C GLU A 273 -5.48 6.14 -18.06
N GLN A 274 -4.90 7.04 -17.25
CA GLN A 274 -3.93 6.67 -16.22
C GLN A 274 -4.53 5.79 -15.12
N LEU A 275 -5.75 6.11 -14.65
CA LEU A 275 -6.46 5.27 -13.68
C LEU A 275 -6.77 3.88 -14.25
N ALA A 276 -7.04 3.79 -15.55
CA ALA A 276 -7.30 2.53 -16.24
C ALA A 276 -6.06 1.64 -16.37
N GLU A 277 -4.83 2.17 -16.18
CA GLU A 277 -3.57 1.41 -16.13
C GLU A 277 -3.27 0.84 -14.72
N ARG A 278 -4.21 0.97 -13.79
CA ARG A 278 -4.05 0.47 -12.42
C ARG A 278 -3.79 -1.04 -12.38
N HIS A 279 -2.78 -1.42 -11.62
CA HIS A 279 -2.42 -2.83 -11.40
C HIS A 279 -3.42 -3.55 -10.47
N TYR A 280 -3.81 -4.76 -10.88
CA TYR A 280 -4.56 -5.73 -10.08
C TYR A 280 -3.76 -7.03 -10.01
N HIS A 281 -3.83 -7.74 -8.88
CA HIS A 281 -3.03 -8.95 -8.68
C HIS A 281 -3.61 -10.13 -9.44
N HIS A 282 -4.95 -10.19 -9.49
CA HIS A 282 -5.70 -11.22 -10.18
C HIS A 282 -6.77 -10.58 -11.04
N LEU A 283 -6.82 -10.92 -12.32
CA LEU A 283 -7.79 -10.38 -13.28
C LEU A 283 -8.67 -11.52 -13.82
N PHE A 284 -9.98 -11.37 -13.67
CA PHE A 284 -10.95 -12.32 -14.16
C PHE A 284 -11.92 -11.66 -15.13
N LEU A 285 -12.07 -12.23 -16.33
CA LEU A 285 -13.02 -11.77 -17.33
C LEU A 285 -14.25 -12.67 -17.33
N CYS A 286 -15.39 -12.15 -16.86
CA CYS A 286 -16.65 -12.88 -16.82
C CYS A 286 -17.29 -12.95 -18.21
N ALA A 287 -17.26 -14.14 -18.81
CA ALA A 287 -17.89 -14.40 -20.12
C ALA A 287 -19.40 -14.14 -20.11
N ASP A 288 -19.96 -13.93 -21.30
CA ASP A 288 -21.37 -13.59 -21.56
C ASP A 288 -22.30 -14.80 -21.70
N ASP A 289 -21.97 -15.90 -21.04
CA ASP A 289 -22.66 -17.20 -21.17
C ASP A 289 -23.87 -17.40 -20.24
N PHE A 290 -24.23 -16.38 -19.44
CA PHE A 290 -25.51 -16.36 -18.72
C PHE A 290 -26.68 -16.17 -19.69
N PRO A 291 -27.82 -16.86 -19.47
CA PRO A 291 -29.07 -16.53 -20.16
C PRO A 291 -29.37 -15.05 -19.95
N PHE A 292 -29.55 -14.29 -21.03
CA PHE A 292 -29.88 -12.89 -20.94
C PHE A 292 -31.27 -12.73 -20.31
N VAL A 293 -31.35 -12.06 -19.16
CA VAL A 293 -32.62 -11.71 -18.51
C VAL A 293 -32.81 -10.20 -18.67
N GLN A 294 -33.83 -9.75 -19.38
CA GLN A 294 -34.10 -8.32 -19.54
C GLN A 294 -34.86 -7.78 -18.33
N ASP A 295 -34.25 -6.92 -17.52
CA ASP A 295 -34.89 -6.27 -16.36
C ASP A 295 -35.38 -4.84 -16.65
N GLY A 296 -35.39 -4.42 -17.91
CA GLY A 296 -35.95 -3.15 -18.37
C GLY A 296 -34.96 -2.00 -18.52
N THR A 297 -33.70 -2.14 -18.06
CA THR A 297 -32.68 -1.08 -18.13
C THR A 297 -31.42 -1.47 -18.93
N ARG A 298 -31.42 -2.64 -19.60
CA ARG A 298 -30.23 -3.25 -20.24
C ARG A 298 -30.12 -2.95 -21.73
N GLN A 299 -28.89 -2.80 -22.23
CA GLN A 299 -28.60 -2.78 -23.68
C GLN A 299 -28.64 -4.19 -24.30
N ASP A 300 -28.62 -4.26 -25.63
CA ASP A 300 -28.83 -5.51 -26.39
C ASP A 300 -27.69 -6.55 -26.25
N GLU A 301 -27.96 -7.81 -26.60
CA GLU A 301 -26.96 -8.89 -26.54
C GLU A 301 -25.70 -8.60 -27.39
N THR A 302 -25.82 -7.77 -28.42
CA THR A 302 -24.70 -7.42 -29.30
C THR A 302 -23.74 -6.47 -28.60
N PHE A 303 -24.24 -5.51 -27.83
CA PHE A 303 -23.43 -4.63 -26.99
C PHE A 303 -22.62 -5.40 -25.95
N ARG A 304 -23.26 -6.33 -25.25
CA ARG A 304 -22.58 -7.17 -24.23
C ARG A 304 -21.41 -7.98 -24.81
N ARG A 305 -21.57 -8.51 -26.02
CA ARG A 305 -20.48 -9.21 -26.75
C ARG A 305 -19.36 -8.26 -27.13
N ARG A 306 -19.69 -7.09 -27.70
CA ARG A 306 -18.70 -6.06 -28.05
C ARG A 306 -17.89 -5.62 -26.85
N GLN A 307 -18.54 -5.38 -25.71
CA GLN A 307 -17.90 -4.98 -24.47
C GLN A 307 -16.92 -6.05 -23.95
N ASN A 308 -17.34 -7.33 -23.93
CA ASN A 308 -16.43 -8.42 -23.55
C ASN A 308 -15.24 -8.56 -24.50
N GLN A 309 -15.48 -8.48 -25.81
CA GLN A 309 -14.41 -8.54 -26.81
C GLN A 309 -13.43 -7.38 -26.65
N TRP A 310 -13.93 -6.18 -26.34
CA TRP A 310 -13.10 -5.01 -26.07
C TRP A 310 -12.21 -5.22 -24.84
N TYR A 311 -12.74 -5.77 -23.74
CA TYR A 311 -11.91 -6.10 -22.57
C TYR A 311 -10.85 -7.14 -22.90
N GLU A 312 -11.21 -8.21 -23.61
CA GLU A 312 -10.24 -9.25 -24.02
C GLU A 312 -9.10 -8.65 -24.88
N GLN A 313 -9.44 -7.76 -25.81
CA GLN A 313 -8.46 -7.04 -26.63
C GLN A 313 -7.58 -6.11 -25.80
N GLU A 314 -8.16 -5.31 -24.90
CA GLU A 314 -7.43 -4.35 -24.09
C GLU A 314 -6.52 -5.01 -23.05
N LEU A 315 -6.93 -6.14 -22.48
CA LEU A 315 -6.11 -6.96 -21.59
C LEU A 315 -4.94 -7.60 -22.36
N THR A 316 -5.23 -8.18 -23.53
CA THR A 316 -4.21 -8.78 -24.41
C THR A 316 -3.19 -7.75 -24.89
N ARG A 317 -3.65 -6.59 -25.35
CA ARG A 317 -2.79 -5.50 -25.83
C ARG A 317 -1.84 -4.97 -24.76
N ARG A 318 -2.27 -4.96 -23.50
CA ARG A 318 -1.45 -4.58 -22.34
C ARG A 318 -0.55 -5.69 -21.82
N GLY A 319 -0.72 -6.91 -22.32
CA GLY A 319 -0.03 -8.09 -21.80
C GLY A 319 -0.44 -8.42 -20.35
N TRP A 320 -1.66 -8.07 -19.95
CA TRP A 320 -2.17 -8.35 -18.62
C TRP A 320 -2.72 -9.77 -18.56
N PRO A 321 -2.14 -10.69 -17.76
CA PRO A 321 -2.67 -12.03 -17.61
C PRO A 321 -4.06 -11.99 -17.00
N PHE A 322 -4.98 -12.75 -17.57
CA PHE A 322 -6.35 -12.85 -17.04
C PHE A 322 -6.91 -14.25 -17.25
N THR A 323 -7.84 -14.64 -16.39
CA THR A 323 -8.58 -15.90 -16.50
C THR A 323 -10.00 -15.62 -16.96
N ARG A 324 -10.42 -16.28 -18.03
CA ARG A 324 -11.81 -16.24 -18.49
C ARG A 324 -12.66 -17.13 -17.58
N LEU A 325 -13.73 -16.57 -17.04
CA LEU A 325 -14.68 -17.28 -16.20
C LEU A 325 -15.94 -17.61 -17.01
N THR A 326 -16.35 -18.87 -16.96
CA THR A 326 -17.56 -19.38 -17.63
C THR A 326 -18.44 -20.19 -16.68
N GLY A 327 -19.69 -20.41 -17.07
CA GLY A 327 -20.67 -21.22 -16.37
C GLY A 327 -21.41 -20.47 -15.26
N SER A 328 -22.06 -21.25 -14.40
CA SER A 328 -22.85 -20.77 -13.27
C SER A 328 -22.00 -20.08 -12.20
N LEU A 329 -22.65 -19.31 -11.32
CA LEU A 329 -21.99 -18.63 -10.21
C LEU A 329 -21.11 -19.57 -9.35
N PRO A 330 -21.57 -20.75 -8.90
CA PRO A 330 -20.72 -21.70 -8.17
C PRO A 330 -19.48 -22.15 -8.96
N GLN A 331 -19.62 -22.43 -10.26
CA GLN A 331 -18.50 -22.84 -11.12
C GLN A 331 -17.46 -21.73 -11.29
N ARG A 332 -17.92 -20.47 -11.37
CA ARG A 332 -17.03 -19.30 -11.46
C ARG A 332 -16.27 -19.08 -10.15
N ILE A 333 -16.93 -19.26 -9.01
CA ILE A 333 -16.27 -19.22 -7.70
C ILE A 333 -15.18 -20.29 -7.62
N GLU A 334 -15.49 -21.53 -8.01
CA GLU A 334 -14.50 -22.63 -8.03
C GLU A 334 -13.29 -22.31 -8.93
N GLN A 335 -13.53 -21.78 -10.13
CA GLN A 335 -12.45 -21.36 -11.04
C GLN A 335 -11.55 -20.28 -10.42
N VAL A 336 -12.14 -19.28 -9.75
CA VAL A 336 -11.37 -18.24 -9.06
C VAL A 336 -10.56 -18.85 -7.92
N LEU A 337 -11.19 -19.64 -7.04
CA LEU A 337 -10.50 -20.26 -5.90
C LEU A 337 -9.38 -21.19 -6.35
N HIS A 338 -9.59 -21.96 -7.42
CA HIS A 338 -8.56 -22.80 -8.01
C HIS A 338 -7.37 -21.96 -8.51
N SER A 339 -7.65 -20.87 -9.25
CA SER A 339 -6.62 -19.94 -9.74
C SER A 339 -5.81 -19.31 -8.61
N LEU A 340 -6.45 -18.97 -7.48
CA LEU A 340 -5.78 -18.37 -6.32
C LEU A 340 -4.95 -19.40 -5.50
N SER A 341 -5.30 -20.69 -5.59
CA SER A 341 -4.58 -21.77 -4.89
C SER A 341 -3.33 -22.27 -5.64
N GLY A 342 -3.27 -22.02 -6.95
CA GLY A 342 -2.17 -22.41 -7.83
C GLY A 342 -1.02 -21.40 -7.93
N THR A 343 -1.13 -20.29 -7.19
CA THR A 343 -0.12 -19.22 -7.03
C THR A 343 0.42 -19.24 -5.61
#